data_AF-A0A1V4QVE3-F1
#
_entry.id   AF-A0A1V4QVE3-F1
#
_cell.length_a   1.000
_cell.length_b   1.000
_cell.length_c   1.000
_cell.angle_alpha   90.00
_cell.angle_beta   90.00
_cell.angle_gamma   90.00
#
_symmetry.space_group_name_H-M   'P 1'
#
loop_
_entity.id
_entity.type
_entity.pdbx_description
1 polymer ?
#
loop_
_entity_poly.entity_id
_entity_poly.type
_entity_poly.pdbx_seq_one_letter_code
_entity_poly.pdbx_strand_id
1 'polypeptide(L)'
;MAVNQDIMGKQGHCVRETRRTDQNGQTTVHESVYVRPLHDGRFAVGLFNRAEKPATVKVTWEELGIHGSQQVRDIWANRDIGVFDSEFSMGVPSHGAQFVLIK
;
A
#
# COMPACT_ATOMS: atom_id res chain seq x y z
N MET A 1 0.88 -17.00 26.15
CA MET A 1 0.92 -15.87 25.20
C MET A 1 0.57 -16.44 23.83
N ALA A 2 -0.67 -16.23 23.37
CA ALA A 2 -1.11 -16.67 22.05
C ALA A 2 -1.37 -15.43 21.18
N VAL A 3 -1.59 -15.69 19.89
CA VAL A 3 -2.01 -14.76 18.81
C VAL A 3 -0.80 -14.14 18.10
N ASN A 4 -0.47 -14.52 16.86
CA ASN A 4 -1.34 -14.51 15.69
C ASN A 4 -1.01 -15.69 14.74
N GLN A 5 -2.05 -16.45 14.40
CA GLN A 5 -2.07 -17.57 13.46
C GLN A 5 -2.36 -17.04 12.06
N ASP A 6 -1.48 -17.30 11.10
CA ASP A 6 -1.80 -17.20 9.67
C ASP A 6 -1.12 -18.34 8.92
N ILE A 7 -1.91 -19.30 8.45
CA ILE A 7 -1.48 -20.62 7.96
C ILE A 7 -1.08 -20.62 6.47
N MET A 8 -0.72 -19.45 5.93
CA MET A 8 -0.21 -19.31 4.57
C MET A 8 1.00 -18.37 4.56
N GLY A 9 2.19 -18.96 4.54
CA GLY A 9 3.51 -18.33 4.73
C GLY A 9 4.00 -17.40 3.62
N LYS A 10 3.13 -16.60 3.01
CA LYS A 10 3.53 -15.44 2.20
C LYS A 10 3.35 -14.19 3.05
N GLN A 11 4.39 -13.83 3.81
CA GLN A 11 4.42 -12.55 4.52
C GLN A 11 4.16 -11.42 3.52
N GLY A 12 3.38 -10.41 3.93
CA GLY A 12 3.31 -9.17 3.16
C GLY A 12 4.74 -8.64 3.01
N HIS A 13 5.17 -8.38 1.77
CA HIS A 13 6.51 -7.91 1.48
C HIS A 13 6.46 -6.43 1.10
N CYS A 14 7.52 -5.70 1.42
CA CYS A 14 7.66 -4.33 0.97
C CYS A 14 8.03 -4.36 -0.52
N VAL A 15 7.16 -3.78 -1.36
CA VAL A 15 7.41 -3.68 -2.80
C VAL A 15 8.17 -2.41 -3.12
N ARG A 16 7.89 -1.34 -2.39
CA ARG A 16 8.55 -0.05 -2.56
C ARG A 16 8.72 0.65 -1.23
N GLU A 17 9.92 1.06 -0.89
CA GLU A 17 10.19 1.97 0.21
C GLU A 17 11.04 3.12 -0.33
N THR A 18 10.55 4.35 -0.15
CA THR A 18 11.26 5.56 -0.57
C THR A 18 11.51 6.42 0.65
N ARG A 19 12.79 6.64 0.95
CA ARG A 19 13.22 7.56 2.00
C ARG A 19 14.13 8.63 1.41
N ARG A 20 13.78 9.90 1.62
CA ARG A 20 14.62 11.05 1.27
C ARG A 20 14.75 11.97 2.47
N THR A 21 15.96 12.46 2.66
CA THR A 21 16.35 13.35 3.73
C THR A 21 16.86 14.64 3.11
N ASP A 22 16.54 15.79 3.71
CA ASP A 22 17.11 17.06 3.30
C ASP A 22 18.56 17.24 3.77
N GLN A 23 19.17 18.37 3.40
CA GLN A 23 20.53 18.74 3.79
C GLN A 23 20.68 18.95 5.31
N ASN A 24 19.57 19.10 6.05
CA ASN A 24 19.54 19.32 7.49
C ASN A 24 19.32 18.00 8.27
N GLY A 25 19.24 16.86 7.58
CA GLY A 25 19.00 15.56 8.21
C GLY A 25 17.53 15.27 8.51
N GLN A 26 16.59 16.13 8.09
CA GLN A 26 15.16 15.92 8.28
C GLN A 26 14.59 15.05 7.15
N THR A 27 13.82 14.03 7.52
CA THR A 27 13.18 13.13 6.56
C THR A 27 12.01 13.84 5.90
N THR A 28 12.16 14.16 4.62
CA THR A 28 11.16 14.91 3.84
C THR A 28 10.21 13.99 3.09
N VAL A 29 10.67 12.80 2.70
CA VAL A 29 9.86 11.75 2.08
C VAL A 29 10.17 10.45 2.79
N HIS A 30 9.14 9.73 3.20
CA HIS A 30 9.26 8.42 3.82
C HIS A 30 7.96 7.67 3.57
N GLU A 31 7.88 7.05 2.41
CA GLU A 31 6.70 6.28 2.02
C GLU A 31 7.08 4.82 1.81
N SER A 32 6.14 3.94 2.15
CA SER A 32 6.33 2.50 2.00
C SER A 32 5.05 1.88 1.48
N VAL A 33 5.20 0.95 0.53
CA VAL A 33 4.13 0.16 -0.06
C VAL A 33 4.37 -1.29 0.31
N TYR A 34 3.42 -1.89 1.01
CA TYR A 34 3.43 -3.29 1.38
C TYR A 34 2.34 -4.03 0.64
N VAL A 35 2.66 -5.22 0.17
CA VAL A 35 1.76 -6.03 -0.64
C VAL A 35 1.70 -7.44 -0.08
N ARG A 36 0.48 -7.94 0.07
CA ARG A 36 0.21 -9.32 0.45
C ARG A 36 -0.75 -9.95 -0.55
N PRO A 37 -0.31 -10.94 -1.35
CA PRO A 37 -1.22 -11.71 -2.19
C PRO A 37 -2.15 -12.55 -1.32
N LEU A 38 -3.42 -12.58 -1.66
CA LEU A 38 -4.46 -13.37 -1.00
C LEU A 38 -4.76 -14.64 -1.81
N HIS A 39 -5.42 -15.61 -1.16
CA HIS A 39 -5.66 -16.93 -1.75
C HIS A 39 -6.60 -16.92 -2.96
N ASP A 40 -7.35 -15.85 -3.18
CA ASP A 40 -8.34 -15.71 -4.24
C ASP A 40 -7.90 -14.82 -5.40
N GLY A 41 -6.58 -14.59 -5.52
CA GLY A 41 -6.00 -13.77 -6.59
C GLY A 41 -6.05 -12.27 -6.31
N ARG A 42 -6.66 -11.85 -5.20
CA ARG A 42 -6.67 -10.46 -4.76
C ARG A 42 -5.34 -10.08 -4.09
N PHE A 43 -5.07 -8.78 -4.03
CA PHE A 43 -3.90 -8.23 -3.36
C PHE A 43 -4.33 -7.27 -2.26
N ALA A 44 -3.86 -7.51 -1.04
CA ALA A 44 -3.97 -6.55 0.04
C ALA A 44 -2.76 -5.61 -0.01
N VAL A 45 -3.00 -4.31 -0.16
CA VAL A 45 -1.96 -3.29 -0.32
C VAL A 45 -2.06 -2.25 0.80
N GLY A 46 -0.96 -2.07 1.52
CA GLY A 46 -0.80 -1.03 2.53
C GLY A 46 0.08 0.10 2.01
N LEU A 47 -0.48 1.31 1.96
CA LEU A 47 0.21 2.54 1.61
C LEU A 47 0.52 3.30 2.91
N PHE A 48 1.79 3.56 3.18
CA PHE A 48 2.24 4.21 4.41
C PHE A 48 2.97 5.50 4.06
N ASN A 49 2.64 6.57 4.79
CA ASN A 49 3.40 7.80 4.82
C ASN A 49 3.92 8.02 6.24
N ARG A 50 5.22 7.86 6.42
CA ARG A 50 5.95 8.00 7.68
C ARG A 50 6.74 9.32 7.73
N ALA A 51 6.47 10.23 6.80
CA ALA A 51 7.05 11.56 6.78
C ALA A 51 6.18 12.56 7.55
N GLU A 52 6.78 13.69 7.92
CA GLU A 52 6.10 14.80 8.59
C GLU A 52 5.12 15.56 7.68
N LYS A 53 5.18 15.32 6.37
CA LYS A 53 4.33 15.99 5.37
C LYS A 53 3.38 15.00 4.72
N PRO A 54 2.14 15.39 4.38
CA PRO A 54 1.27 14.59 3.52
C PRO A 54 1.96 14.26 2.20
N ALA A 55 1.74 13.04 1.70
CA ALA A 55 2.35 12.55 0.48
C ALA A 55 1.35 11.70 -0.31
N THR A 56 1.44 11.76 -1.64
CA THR A 56 0.66 10.87 -2.51
C THR A 56 1.45 9.59 -2.71
N VAL A 57 0.98 8.51 -2.08
CA VAL A 57 1.58 7.19 -2.25
C VAL A 57 0.83 6.46 -3.36
N LYS A 58 1.58 5.85 -4.28
CA LYS A 58 1.02 5.09 -5.39
C LYS A 58 1.54 3.67 -5.47
N VAL A 59 0.74 2.80 -6.08
CA VAL A 59 1.09 1.43 -6.43
C VAL A 59 0.69 1.19 -7.88
N THR A 60 1.58 0.59 -8.67
CA THR A 60 1.28 0.24 -10.06
C THR A 60 0.93 -1.25 -10.19
N TRP A 61 0.19 -1.62 -11.22
CA TRP A 61 -0.13 -3.02 -11.50
C TRP A 61 1.11 -3.83 -11.86
N GLU A 62 2.10 -3.19 -12.48
CA GLU A 62 3.41 -3.78 -12.75
C GLU A 62 4.15 -4.15 -11.47
N GLU A 63 4.14 -3.29 -10.44
CA GLU A 63 4.70 -3.58 -9.11
C GLU A 63 4.01 -4.78 -8.43
N LEU A 64 2.74 -5.03 -8.76
CA LEU A 64 1.97 -6.17 -8.25
C LEU A 64 2.05 -7.41 -9.14
N GLY A 65 2.63 -7.30 -10.36
CA GLY A 65 2.64 -8.34 -11.37
C GLY A 65 1.24 -8.69 -11.91
N ILE A 66 0.31 -7.73 -11.92
CA ILE A 66 -1.05 -7.88 -12.45
C ILE A 66 -1.28 -7.01 -13.67
N HIS A 67 -2.31 -7.33 -14.45
CA HIS A 67 -2.65 -6.64 -15.69
C HIS A 67 -4.17 -6.42 -15.81
N GLY A 68 -4.54 -5.42 -16.60
CA GLY A 68 -5.94 -5.06 -16.84
C GLY A 68 -6.57 -4.21 -15.73
N SER A 69 -7.84 -3.87 -15.92
CA SER A 69 -8.59 -3.04 -14.98
C SER A 69 -8.88 -3.79 -13.69
N GLN A 70 -8.41 -3.24 -12.57
CA GLN A 70 -8.57 -3.84 -11.25
C GLN A 70 -9.53 -3.01 -10.40
N GLN A 71 -10.36 -3.68 -9.60
CA GLN A 71 -11.23 -3.00 -8.65
C GLN A 71 -10.47 -2.73 -7.35
N VAL A 72 -10.45 -1.48 -6.91
CA VAL A 72 -9.82 -1.07 -5.65
C VAL A 72 -10.89 -0.79 -4.60
N ARG A 73 -10.75 -1.42 -3.43
CA ARG A 73 -11.64 -1.28 -2.28
C ARG A 73 -10.86 -0.81 -1.06
N ASP A 74 -11.36 0.21 -0.37
CA ASP A 74 -10.88 0.60 0.94
C ASP A 74 -11.37 -0.42 1.97
N ILE A 75 -10.43 -1.05 2.68
CA ILE A 75 -10.74 -2.08 3.68
C ILE A 75 -11.22 -1.44 4.98
N TRP A 76 -10.67 -0.29 5.38
CA TRP A 76 -11.05 0.38 6.61
C TRP A 76 -12.39 1.09 6.50
N ALA A 77 -12.64 1.76 5.37
CA ALA A 77 -13.94 2.37 5.09
C ALA A 77 -14.97 1.33 4.59
N ASN A 78 -14.54 0.09 4.37
CA ASN A 78 -15.33 -1.00 3.79
C ASN A 78 -16.07 -0.63 2.48
N ARG A 79 -15.45 0.24 1.68
CA ARG A 79 -16.08 0.92 0.52
C ARG A 79 -15.27 0.69 -0.75
N ASP A 80 -15.95 0.38 -1.84
CA ASP A 80 -15.31 0.32 -3.16
C ASP A 80 -14.95 1.73 -3.63
N ILE A 81 -13.68 1.96 -3.96
CA ILE A 81 -13.16 3.26 -4.39
C ILE A 81 -13.45 3.45 -5.89
N GLY A 82 -13.25 2.39 -6.67
CA GLY A 82 -13.44 2.41 -8.12
C GLY A 82 -12.67 1.31 -8.83
N VAL A 83 -12.61 1.43 -10.17
CA VAL A 83 -11.84 0.55 -11.04
C VAL A 83 -10.73 1.37 -11.69
N PHE A 84 -9.51 0.83 -11.69
CA PHE A 84 -8.32 1.51 -12.20
C PHE A 84 -7.55 0.61 -13.17
N ASP A 85 -7.09 1.19 -14.28
CA ASP A 85 -6.54 0.42 -15.41
C ASP A 85 -5.06 0.07 -15.30
N SER A 86 -4.27 0.86 -14.57
CA SER A 86 -2.80 0.71 -14.53
C SER A 86 -2.16 0.99 -13.17
N GLU A 87 -2.71 1.92 -12.39
CA GLU A 87 -2.18 2.28 -11.08
C GLU A 87 -3.28 2.82 -10.16
N PHE A 88 -3.01 2.73 -8.86
CA PHE A 88 -3.81 3.37 -7.82
C PHE A 88 -2.93 4.33 -7.02
N SER A 89 -3.41 5.55 -6.79
CA SER A 89 -2.73 6.54 -5.97
C SER A 89 -3.69 7.20 -5.00
N MET A 90 -3.20 7.51 -3.80
CA MET A 90 -3.99 8.19 -2.78
C MET A 90 -3.11 9.11 -1.94
N GLY A 91 -3.67 10.26 -1.57
CA GLY A 91 -3.06 11.16 -0.60
C GLY A 91 -3.12 10.55 0.79
N VAL A 92 -1.97 10.25 1.38
CA VAL A 92 -1.85 9.75 2.75
C VAL A 92 -1.33 10.89 3.64
N PRO A 93 -2.07 11.27 4.71
CA PRO A 93 -1.62 12.27 5.68
C PRO A 93 -0.26 11.94 6.29
N SER A 94 0.38 12.93 6.94
CA SER A 94 1.62 12.68 7.67
C SER A 94 1.40 11.63 8.76
N HIS A 95 2.36 10.71 8.90
CA HIS A 95 2.26 9.52 9.77
C HIS A 95 1.01 8.67 9.52
N GLY A 96 0.38 8.83 8.35
CA GLY A 96 -0.83 8.11 7.96
C GLY A 96 -0.52 6.76 7.33
N ALA A 97 -1.54 5.92 7.33
CA ALA A 97 -1.56 4.69 6.57
C ALA A 97 -2.91 4.57 5.87
N GLN A 98 -2.95 3.82 4.78
CA GLN A 98 -4.16 3.48 4.07
C GLN A 98 -4.07 2.03 3.65
N PHE A 99 -5.17 1.30 3.80
CA PHE A 99 -5.23 -0.12 3.45
C PHE A 99 -6.30 -0.37 2.40
N VAL A 100 -5.89 -0.93 1.27
CA VAL A 100 -6.77 -1.20 0.13
C VAL A 100 -6.64 -2.64 -0.33
N LEU A 101 -7.73 -3.15 -0.90
CA LEU A 101 -7.83 -4.44 -1.53
C LEU A 101 -7.96 -4.24 -3.04
N ILE A 102 -7.19 -4.99 -3.81
CA ILE A 102 -7.13 -4.92 -5.26
C ILE A 102 -7.57 -6.27 -5.82
N LYS A 103 -8.52 -6.26 -6.76
CA LYS A 103 -9.16 -7.45 -7.32
C LYS A 103 -9.10 -7.46 -8.84
#